data_AF-A0A523ZPT3-F1
#
_entry.id   AF-A0A523ZPT3-F1
#
_cell.length_a   1.000
_cell.length_b   1.000
_cell.length_c   1.000
_cell.angle_alpha   90.00
_cell.angle_beta   90.00
_cell.angle_gamma   90.00
#
_symmetry.space_group_name_H-M   'P 1'
#
loop_
_entity.id
_entity.type
_entity.pdbx_description
1 polymer ?
#
loop_
_entity_poly.entity_id
_entity_poly.type
_entity_poly.pdbx_seq_one_letter_code
_entity_poly.pdbx_strand_id
1 'polypeptide(L)'
;MIQSMTGFAEKKFDSKTLSAKISIRSLNHRFLDWSYRGAQIGGVENKLRAIFQRKLHRGRIEVFFELNYLDPSFWELRINEDLLQKILSSLE
;
A
#
# COMPACT_ATOMS: atom_id res chain seq x y z
N MET A 1 3.81 19.98 -27.14
CA MET A 1 3.07 20.45 -25.95
C MET A 1 3.76 19.88 -24.72
N ILE A 2 4.28 20.71 -23.81
CA ILE A 2 4.96 20.25 -22.59
C ILE A 2 3.87 19.91 -21.57
N GLN A 3 3.62 18.63 -21.32
CA GLN A 3 2.70 18.19 -20.27
C GLN A 3 3.42 18.20 -18.92
N SER A 4 2.74 18.71 -17.88
CA SER A 4 3.24 18.63 -16.51
C SER A 4 3.39 17.17 -16.11
N MET A 5 4.56 16.82 -15.57
CA MET A 5 4.89 15.46 -15.14
C MET A 5 4.56 15.22 -13.66
N THR A 6 4.05 16.24 -12.97
CA THR A 6 3.65 16.17 -11.57
C THR A 6 2.15 16.02 -11.47
N GLY A 7 1.71 15.08 -10.63
CA GLY A 7 0.31 14.78 -10.43
C GLY A 7 0.12 14.08 -9.12
N PHE A 8 -0.99 14.36 -8.44
CA PHE A 8 -1.40 13.66 -7.23
C PHE A 8 -2.81 13.16 -7.43
N ALA A 9 -3.03 11.89 -7.10
CA ALA A 9 -4.34 11.29 -7.05
C ALA A 9 -4.47 10.50 -5.75
N GLU A 10 -5.60 10.63 -5.09
CA GLU A 10 -5.95 9.82 -3.93
C GLU A 10 -7.36 9.30 -4.09
N LYS A 11 -7.56 8.02 -3.75
CA LYS A 11 -8.87 7.42 -3.71
C LYS A 11 -8.99 6.52 -2.49
N LYS A 12 -10.09 6.70 -1.76
CA LYS A 12 -10.48 5.86 -0.64
C LYS A 12 -11.63 4.96 -1.07
N PHE A 13 -11.62 3.75 -0.56
CA PHE A 13 -12.64 2.75 -0.76
C PHE A 13 -12.98 2.17 0.60
N ASP A 14 -14.20 2.42 1.06
CA ASP A 14 -14.68 1.93 2.34
C ASP A 14 -15.82 0.95 2.09
N SER A 15 -15.72 -0.21 2.72
CA SER A 15 -16.73 -1.27 2.74
C SER A 15 -16.94 -1.74 4.17
N LYS A 16 -18.00 -2.52 4.42
CA LYS A 16 -18.35 -3.00 5.77
C LYS A 16 -17.24 -3.83 6.42
N THR A 17 -16.41 -4.50 5.62
CA THR A 17 -15.38 -5.43 6.08
C THR A 17 -13.94 -4.95 5.81
N LEU A 18 -13.78 -3.92 4.98
CA LEU A 18 -12.49 -3.48 4.45
C LEU A 18 -12.50 -1.98 4.17
N SER A 19 -11.48 -1.28 4.66
CA SER A 19 -11.14 0.07 4.19
C SER A 19 -9.80 0.00 3.46
N ALA A 20 -9.76 0.55 2.25
CA ALA A 20 -8.58 0.61 1.42
C ALA A 20 -8.38 2.03 0.90
N LYS A 21 -7.14 2.50 0.92
CA LYS A 21 -6.78 3.83 0.42
C LYS A 21 -5.57 3.72 -0.49
N ILE A 22 -5.69 4.27 -1.68
CA ILE A 22 -4.58 4.39 -2.63
C ILE A 22 -4.25 5.85 -2.87
N SER A 23 -2.99 6.21 -2.73
CA SER A 23 -2.46 7.54 -3.02
C SER A 23 -1.29 7.40 -3.99
N ILE A 24 -1.35 8.11 -5.11
CA ILE A 24 -0.35 8.06 -6.19
C ILE A 24 0.18 9.47 -6.42
N ARG A 25 1.50 9.63 -6.35
CA ARG A 25 2.21 10.87 -6.63
C ARG A 25 3.17 10.65 -7.79
N SER A 26 3.14 11.55 -8.76
CA SER A 26 4.14 11.65 -9.81
C SER A 26 5.01 12.87 -9.55
N LEU A 27 6.32 12.69 -9.63
CA LEU A 27 7.33 13.73 -9.49
C LEU A 27 8.15 13.82 -10.78
N ASN A 28 8.60 15.02 -11.10
CA ASN A 28 9.47 15.23 -12.25
C ASN A 28 10.84 14.59 -11.98
N HIS A 29 11.15 13.52 -12.69
CA HIS A 29 12.41 12.80 -12.57
C HIS A 29 12.91 12.40 -13.98
N ARG A 30 14.23 12.33 -14.16
CA ARG A 30 14.84 12.04 -15.48
C ARG A 30 14.51 10.64 -15.99
N PHE A 31 14.46 9.67 -15.09
CA PHE A 31 14.18 8.27 -15.38
C PHE A 31 12.82 7.86 -14.80
N LEU A 32 12.24 6.79 -15.35
CA LEU A 32 11.07 6.16 -14.76
C LEU A 32 11.48 5.41 -13.50
N ASP A 33 11.01 5.88 -12.35
CA ASP A 33 11.31 5.30 -11.04
C ASP A 33 9.98 4.90 -10.38
N TRP A 34 9.91 3.67 -9.88
CA TRP A 34 8.72 3.09 -9.26
C TRP A 34 9.01 2.82 -7.79
N SER A 35 8.23 3.46 -6.91
CA SER A 35 8.25 3.21 -5.47
C SER A 35 6.86 2.83 -5.00
N TYR A 36 6.71 1.61 -4.50
CA TYR A 36 5.46 1.13 -3.89
C TYR A 36 5.66 0.96 -2.39
N ARG A 37 4.74 1.49 -1.59
CA ARG A 37 4.76 1.41 -0.13
C ARG A 37 3.38 1.02 0.39
N GLY A 38 3.35 0.23 1.47
CA GLY A 38 2.14 -0.15 2.17
C GLY A 38 1.78 -1.63 2.01
N ALA A 39 0.48 -1.95 1.94
CA ALA A 39 0.00 -3.32 1.99
C ALA A 39 0.43 -4.12 0.75
N GLN A 40 0.89 -5.36 0.99
CA GLN A 40 1.41 -6.24 -0.05
C GLN A 40 0.26 -6.88 -0.84
N ILE A 41 -0.07 -6.29 -1.99
CA ILE A 41 -1.13 -6.77 -2.90
C ILE A 41 -0.62 -7.71 -4.00
N GLY A 42 0.64 -8.17 -3.88
CA GLY A 42 1.26 -9.17 -4.75
C GLY A 42 1.10 -8.87 -6.24
N GLY A 43 0.36 -9.72 -6.95
CA GLY A 43 0.18 -9.62 -8.40
C GLY A 43 -0.47 -8.33 -8.91
N VAL A 44 -1.23 -7.61 -8.07
CA VAL A 44 -1.82 -6.32 -8.44
C VAL A 44 -0.73 -5.23 -8.54
N GLU A 45 0.29 -5.27 -7.70
CA GLU A 45 1.43 -4.33 -7.77
C GLU A 45 2.14 -4.45 -9.12
N ASN A 46 2.43 -5.69 -9.55
CA ASN A 46 3.10 -5.94 -10.83
C ASN A 46 2.27 -5.43 -12.02
N LYS A 47 0.94 -5.61 -11.98
CA LYS A 47 0.03 -5.07 -13.00
C LYS A 47 0.05 -3.54 -13.03
N LEU A 48 0.01 -2.89 -11.86
CA LEU A 48 0.12 -1.43 -11.77
C LEU A 48 1.43 -0.93 -12.37
N ARG A 49 2.56 -1.53 -11.96
CA ARG A 49 3.89 -1.19 -12.48
C ARG A 49 3.94 -1.29 -14.01
N ALA A 50 3.42 -2.38 -14.59
CA ALA A 50 3.39 -2.57 -16.03
C ALA A 50 2.52 -1.52 -16.75
N ILE A 51 1.40 -1.09 -16.17
CA ILE A 51 0.56 -0.03 -16.73
C ILE A 51 1.30 1.30 -16.77
N PHE A 52 1.98 1.65 -15.67
CA PHE A 52 2.74 2.89 -15.59
C PHE A 52 3.93 2.91 -16.54
N GLN A 53 4.68 1.81 -16.63
CA GLN A 53 5.79 1.66 -17.59
C GLN A 53 5.35 1.81 -19.05
N ARG A 54 4.13 1.40 -19.39
CA ARG A 54 3.59 1.59 -20.76
C ARG A 54 3.12 3.02 -21.03
N LYS A 55 2.67 3.76 -20.02
CA LYS A 55 2.09 5.11 -20.18
C LYS A 55 3.08 6.25 -19.96
N LEU A 56 4.14 6.03 -19.17
CA LEU A 56 5.08 7.07 -18.76
C LEU A 56 6.49 6.70 -19.20
N HIS A 57 7.14 7.61 -19.92
CA HIS A 57 8.54 7.44 -20.36
C HIS A 57 9.57 7.90 -19.32
N ARG A 58 9.18 8.80 -18.41
CA ARG A 58 10.04 9.37 -17.37
C ARG A 58 9.18 9.85 -16.19
N GLY A 59 9.77 9.96 -15.01
CA GLY A 59 9.11 10.44 -13.79
C GLY A 59 9.21 9.44 -12.66
N ARG A 60 9.20 9.94 -11.42
CA ARG A 60 9.13 9.08 -10.23
C ARG A 60 7.68 8.95 -9.81
N ILE A 61 7.23 7.71 -9.67
CA ILE A 61 5.87 7.36 -9.29
C ILE A 61 5.95 6.74 -7.90
N GLU A 62 5.39 7.44 -6.92
CA GLU A 62 5.22 6.94 -5.57
C GLU A 62 3.78 6.49 -5.39
N VAL A 63 3.58 5.20 -5.15
CA VAL A 63 2.29 4.61 -4.82
C VAL A 63 2.30 4.23 -3.35
N PHE A 64 1.32 4.73 -2.62
CA PHE A 64 1.05 4.33 -1.24
C PHE A 64 -0.31 3.63 -1.21
N PHE A 65 -0.33 2.42 -0.65
CA PHE A 65 -1.54 1.63 -0.52
C PHE A 65 -1.74 1.21 0.93
N GLU A 66 -2.80 1.70 1.54
CA GLU A 66 -3.20 1.37 2.89
C GLU A 66 -4.39 0.42 2.83
N LEU A 67 -4.35 -0.64 3.63
CA LEU A 67 -5.40 -1.64 3.67
C LEU A 67 -5.67 -2.01 5.12
N ASN A 68 -6.89 -1.74 5.56
CA ASN A 68 -7.37 -1.92 6.92
C ASN A 68 -8.53 -2.91 6.88
N TYR A 69 -8.35 -4.09 7.47
CA TYR A 69 -9.43 -5.05 7.68
C TYR A 69 -10.27 -4.59 8.88
N LEU A 70 -11.53 -4.23 8.62
CA LEU A 70 -12.44 -3.70 9.64
C LEU A 70 -13.19 -4.81 10.39
N ASP A 71 -13.21 -6.03 9.83
CA ASP A 71 -13.84 -7.19 10.46
C ASP A 71 -12.81 -8.02 11.24
N PRO A 72 -12.98 -8.19 12.57
CA PRO A 72 -12.10 -9.00 13.42
C PRO A 72 -11.95 -10.44 12.97
N SER A 73 -12.90 -10.95 12.17
CA SER A 73 -12.90 -12.33 11.68
C SER A 73 -11.75 -12.64 10.71
N PHE A 74 -11.12 -11.62 10.12
CA PHE A 74 -9.94 -11.77 9.25
C PHE A 74 -8.61 -11.61 9.98
N TRP A 75 -8.62 -11.42 11.31
CA TRP A 75 -7.38 -11.35 12.07
C TRP A 75 -6.84 -12.77 12.26
N GLU A 76 -5.85 -13.13 11.46
CA GLU A 76 -5.05 -14.33 11.69
C GLU A 76 -4.12 -14.07 12.89
N LEU A 77 -4.67 -14.21 14.09
CA LEU A 77 -3.97 -13.92 15.34
C LEU A 77 -2.98 -15.04 15.64
N ARG A 78 -1.70 -14.83 15.30
CA ARG A 78 -0.61 -15.71 15.71
C ARG A 78 -0.02 -15.22 17.02
N ILE A 79 -0.48 -15.81 18.12
CA ILE A 79 0.08 -15.54 19.45
C ILE A 79 1.23 -16.52 19.71
N ASN A 80 2.33 -16.01 20.25
CA ASN A 80 3.37 -16.84 20.85
C ASN A 80 2.93 -17.18 22.28
N GLU A 81 2.48 -18.43 22.48
CA GLU A 81 1.91 -18.88 23.75
C GLU A 81 2.93 -18.80 24.90
N ASP A 82 4.20 -19.12 24.65
CA ASP A 82 5.27 -19.02 25.66
C ASP A 82 5.47 -17.58 26.16
N LEU A 83 5.41 -16.61 25.24
CA LEU A 83 5.54 -15.21 25.60
C LEU A 83 4.29 -14.72 26.35
N LEU A 84 3.11 -15.16 25.92
CA LEU A 84 1.85 -14.83 26.58
C LEU A 84 1.84 -15.31 28.04
N GLN A 85 2.28 -16.55 28.28
CA GLN A 85 2.37 -17.09 29.64
C GLN A 85 3.32 -16.28 30.52
N LYS A 86 4.49 -15.88 29.99
CA LYS A 86 5.44 -15.04 30.73
C LYS A 86 4.86 -13.68 31.12
N ILE A 87 4.12 -13.05 30.21
CA ILE A 87 3.46 -11.76 30.48
C ILE A 87 2.39 -11.92 31.57
N LEU A 88 1.53 -12.93 31.46
CA LEU A 88 0.50 -13.21 32.47
C LEU A 88 1.11 -13.46 33.86
N SER A 89 2.18 -14.25 33.93
CA SER A 89 2.89 -14.50 35.19
C SER A 89 3.61 -13.30 35.78
N SER A 90 3.81 -12.22 35.01
CA SER A 90 4.43 -10.97 35.48
C SER A 90 3.40 -9.92 35.92
N LEU A 91 2.11 -10.18 35.64
CA LEU A 91 0.99 -9.31 35.98
C LEU A 91 0.28 -9.76 37.27
N GLU A 92 0.49 -10.99 37.71
CA GLU A 92 0.26 -11.44 39.10
C GLU A 92 1.36 -10.94 40.04
#